data_AF-A0A5E6N2Y3-F1
#
_entry.id   AF-A0A5E6N2Y3-F1
#
_cell.length_a   1.000
_cell.length_b   1.000
_cell.length_c   1.000
_cell.angle_alpha   90.00
_cell.angle_beta   90.00
_cell.angle_gamma   90.00
#
_symmetry.space_group_name_H-M   'P 1'
#
loop_
_entity.id
_entity.type
_entity.pdbx_description
1 polymer ?
#
loop_
_entity_poly.entity_id
_entity_poly.type
_entity_poly.pdbx_seq_one_letter_code
_entity_poly.pdbx_strand_id
1 'polypeptide(L)'
;MKLDGQQGSIPEKGTRPRAVRQQQFEYGYIFGAVCPAKDKALGLMLPVCQYCRHDRTFKINISSYSKRRQALVIVDRAGWHMTKAIRCFSNVTLLPLPPYSPELNPVEQLWQQIKQRFCLIHIPKL
;
A
#
# COMPACT_ATOMS: atom_id res chain seq x y z
N MET A 1 -5.98 -2.54 1.33
CA MET A 1 -5.83 -2.08 2.73
C MET A 1 -6.73 -2.96 3.59
N LYS A 2 -6.21 -3.58 4.65
CA LYS A 2 -7.02 -4.40 5.57
C LYS A 2 -7.56 -3.48 6.68
N LEU A 3 -8.87 -3.41 6.82
CA LEU A 3 -9.56 -2.62 7.84
C LEU A 3 -9.74 -3.51 9.07
N ASP A 4 -8.86 -3.38 10.06
CA ASP A 4 -9.04 -4.08 11.34
C ASP A 4 -9.55 -3.07 12.38
N GLY A 5 -10.85 -2.80 12.35
CA GLY A 5 -11.55 -2.16 13.45
C GLY A 5 -11.91 -3.22 14.48
N GLN A 6 -10.99 -3.61 15.35
CA GLN A 6 -11.30 -4.53 16.45
C GLN A 6 -11.87 -3.75 17.63
N GLN A 7 -13.19 -3.83 17.83
CA GLN A 7 -13.80 -3.45 19.10
C GLN A 7 -13.56 -4.58 20.13
N GLY A 8 -12.62 -4.35 21.03
CA GLY A 8 -12.38 -5.20 22.20
C GLY A 8 -12.90 -4.53 23.47
N SER A 9 -13.65 -5.28 24.29
CA SER A 9 -14.01 -4.86 25.65
C SER A 9 -12.78 -4.92 26.56
N ILE A 10 -12.66 -4.00 27.53
CA ILE A 10 -11.60 -4.02 28.54
C ILE A 10 -11.82 -5.25 29.46
N PRO A 11 -10.90 -6.24 29.48
CA PRO A 11 -11.03 -7.40 30.35
C PRO A 11 -10.47 -7.12 31.74
N GLU A 12 -10.87 -7.93 32.72
CA GLU A 12 -10.21 -7.96 34.02
C GLU A 12 -8.73 -8.37 33.90
N LYS A 13 -7.93 -7.91 34.87
CA LYS A 13 -6.47 -8.11 34.88
C LYS A 13 -6.16 -9.62 34.92
N GLY A 14 -5.47 -10.11 33.89
CA GLY A 14 -5.09 -11.52 33.77
C GLY A 14 -5.92 -12.33 32.77
N THR A 15 -6.97 -11.75 32.17
CA THR A 15 -7.78 -12.44 31.15
C THR A 15 -7.41 -12.01 29.74
N ARG A 16 -7.25 -12.97 28.82
CA ARG A 16 -7.00 -12.68 27.40
C ARG A 16 -8.29 -12.12 26.77
N PRO A 17 -8.30 -10.88 26.25
CA PRO A 17 -9.47 -10.33 25.59
C PRO A 17 -9.84 -11.19 24.37
N ARG A 18 -11.11 -11.55 24.26
CA ARG A 18 -11.65 -12.18 23.05
C ARG A 18 -11.94 -11.11 22.03
N ALA A 19 -11.02 -10.94 21.07
CA ALA A 19 -11.26 -10.13 19.89
C ALA A 19 -12.25 -10.86 18.97
N VAL A 20 -13.42 -10.26 18.74
CA VAL A 20 -14.34 -10.75 17.72
C VAL A 20 -13.70 -10.53 16.36
N ARG A 21 -13.50 -11.60 15.60
CA ARG A 21 -13.02 -11.52 14.22
C ARG A 21 -14.16 -10.99 13.34
N GLN A 22 -14.31 -9.68 13.28
CA GLN A 22 -15.24 -9.03 12.37
C GLN A 22 -14.73 -9.20 10.93
N GLN A 23 -15.31 -10.14 10.19
CA GLN A 23 -15.01 -10.36 8.76
C GLN A 23 -16.01 -9.66 7.82
N GLN A 24 -16.98 -8.91 8.37
CA GLN A 24 -18.07 -8.29 7.61
C GLN A 24 -17.68 -6.93 7.01
N PHE A 25 -16.48 -6.86 6.41
CA PHE A 25 -16.00 -5.64 5.76
C PHE A 25 -15.83 -5.90 4.27
N GLU A 26 -16.37 -4.99 3.46
CA GLU A 26 -15.96 -4.86 2.07
C GLU A 26 -14.58 -4.21 2.03
N TYR A 27 -13.68 -4.75 1.22
CA TYR A 27 -12.31 -4.26 1.12
C TYR A 27 -11.84 -4.23 -0.31
N GLY A 28 -10.98 -3.25 -0.60
CA GLY A 28 -10.26 -3.13 -1.85
C GLY A 28 -8.75 -3.00 -1.61
N TYR A 29 -7.98 -3.27 -2.67
CA TYR A 29 -6.55 -3.04 -2.69
C TYR A 29 -6.27 -1.75 -3.44
N ILE A 30 -5.51 -0.86 -2.81
CA ILE A 30 -5.04 0.38 -3.43
C ILE A 30 -3.52 0.26 -3.48
N PHE A 31 -2.97 0.48 -4.66
CA PHE A 31 -1.53 0.60 -4.90
C PHE A 31 -1.27 2.06 -5.23
N GLY A 32 -0.25 2.64 -4.61
CA GLY A 32 0.06 4.04 -4.80
C GLY A 32 1.55 4.29 -4.88
N ALA A 33 1.91 5.31 -5.65
CA ALA A 33 3.27 5.84 -5.75
C ALA A 33 3.17 7.34 -5.82
N VAL A 34 4.14 7.98 -5.17
CA VAL A 34 4.24 9.43 -5.12
C VAL A 34 5.61 9.84 -5.59
N CYS A 35 5.67 10.98 -6.28
CA CYS A 35 6.90 11.67 -6.64
C CYS A 35 6.85 13.05 -5.98
N PRO A 36 7.34 13.19 -4.73
CA PRO A 36 7.28 14.44 -4.00
C PRO A 36 7.94 15.60 -4.75
N ALA A 37 9.07 15.34 -5.42
CA ALA A 37 9.82 16.34 -6.18
C ALA A 37 9.04 16.96 -7.36
N LYS A 38 7.99 16.29 -7.85
CA LYS A 38 7.18 16.76 -8.98
C LYS A 38 5.72 17.00 -8.60
N ASP A 39 5.38 16.84 -7.33
CA ASP A 39 4.00 16.86 -6.83
C ASP A 39 3.05 15.99 -7.67
N LYS A 40 3.45 14.73 -7.91
CA LYS A 40 2.63 13.76 -8.67
C LYS A 40 2.36 12.53 -7.84
N ALA A 41 1.14 12.01 -7.95
CA ALA A 41 0.74 10.73 -7.38
C ALA A 41 0.09 9.86 -8.45
N LEU A 42 0.29 8.55 -8.34
CA LEU A 42 -0.37 7.53 -9.13
C LEU A 42 -1.05 6.57 -8.17
N GLY A 43 -2.36 6.36 -8.34
CA GLY A 43 -3.15 5.40 -7.57
C GLY A 43 -3.81 4.38 -8.49
N LEU A 44 -3.80 3.11 -8.09
CA LEU A 44 -4.47 2.01 -8.78
C LEU A 44 -5.30 1.24 -7.76
N MET A 45 -6.62 1.24 -7.93
CA MET A 45 -7.55 0.48 -7.07
C MET A 45 -7.96 -0.82 -7.77
N LEU A 46 -7.91 -1.93 -7.05
CA LEU A 46 -8.16 -3.26 -7.58
C LEU A 46 -9.01 -4.07 -6.58
N PRO A 47 -10.00 -4.85 -7.08
CA PRO A 47 -10.87 -5.66 -6.24
C PRO A 47 -10.13 -6.85 -5.62
N VAL A 48 -9.07 -7.34 -6.27
CA VAL A 48 -8.31 -8.52 -5.82
C VAL A 48 -6.82 -8.23 -5.89
N CYS A 49 -6.04 -8.64 -4.88
CA CYS A 49 -4.59 -8.57 -4.93
C CYS A 49 -4.01 -9.85 -5.54
N GLN A 50 -3.75 -9.82 -6.85
CA GLN A 50 -2.87 -10.79 -7.51
C GLN A 50 -1.42 -10.25 -7.50
N TYR A 51 -0.55 -10.90 -6.73
CA TYR A 51 0.80 -10.45 -6.36
C TYR A 51 1.68 -9.99 -7.54
N CYS A 52 1.65 -10.72 -8.66
CA CYS A 52 2.56 -10.51 -9.78
C CYS A 52 1.99 -9.62 -10.90
N ARG A 53 0.66 -9.62 -11.10
CA ARG A 53 0.03 -8.93 -12.24
C ARG A 53 -0.14 -7.43 -11.97
N HIS A 54 -0.44 -7.06 -10.73
CA HIS A 54 -0.71 -5.66 -10.37
C HIS A 54 0.55 -4.82 -10.19
N ASP A 55 1.60 -5.39 -9.60
CA ASP A 55 2.90 -4.73 -9.49
C ASP A 55 3.50 -4.46 -10.90
N ARG A 56 3.31 -5.39 -11.85
CA ARG A 56 3.69 -5.18 -13.26
C ARG A 56 2.91 -4.05 -13.93
N THR A 57 1.58 -4.06 -13.84
CA THR A 57 0.74 -2.98 -14.41
C THR A 57 1.08 -1.63 -13.80
N PHE A 58 1.27 -1.59 -12.49
CA PHE A 58 1.62 -0.38 -11.78
C PHE A 58 2.98 0.19 -12.24
N LYS A 59 3.97 -0.68 -12.44
CA LYS A 59 5.30 -0.28 -12.95
C LYS A 59 5.31 0.09 -14.42
N ILE A 60 4.45 -0.49 -15.26
CA ILE A 60 4.22 -0.01 -16.64
C ILE A 60 3.71 1.43 -16.62
N ASN A 61 2.77 1.74 -15.74
CA ASN A 61 2.28 3.10 -15.59
C ASN A 61 3.41 4.04 -15.15
N ILE A 62 4.24 3.66 -14.17
CA ILE A 62 5.43 4.45 -13.77
C ILE A 62 6.40 4.64 -14.95
N SER A 63 6.71 3.58 -15.68
CA SER A 63 7.59 3.60 -16.86
C SER A 63 7.05 4.55 -17.95
N SER A 64 5.73 4.62 -18.13
CA SER A 64 5.09 5.53 -19.08
C SER A 64 5.26 7.00 -18.70
N TYR A 65 5.40 7.32 -17.40
CA TYR A 65 5.73 8.66 -16.92
C TYR A 65 7.21 9.02 -17.11
N SER A 66 8.08 8.03 -17.34
CA SER A 66 9.54 8.20 -17.46
C SER A 66 10.12 7.82 -18.83
N LYS A 67 9.35 7.96 -19.92
CA LYS A 67 9.71 7.53 -21.30
C LYS A 67 11.10 7.96 -21.83
N ARG A 68 11.82 8.88 -21.16
CA ARG A 68 13.20 9.29 -21.50
C ARG A 68 14.12 9.48 -20.29
N ARG A 69 13.77 8.93 -19.12
CA ARG A 69 14.52 9.11 -17.87
C ARG A 69 14.55 7.81 -17.07
N GLN A 70 15.62 7.60 -16.32
CA GLN A 70 15.64 6.52 -15.33
C GLN A 70 14.70 6.88 -14.18
N ALA A 71 13.73 6.02 -13.89
CA ALA A 71 12.89 6.12 -12.71
C ALA A 71 13.52 5.32 -11.58
N LEU A 72 13.80 5.96 -10.46
CA LEU A 72 14.13 5.29 -9.21
C LEU A 72 12.85 5.15 -8.39
N VAL A 73 12.45 3.92 -8.09
CA VAL A 73 11.24 3.63 -7.30
C VAL A 73 11.68 3.06 -5.95
N ILE A 74 11.41 3.82 -4.90
CA ILE A 74 11.62 3.39 -3.52
C ILE A 74 10.49 2.44 -3.15
N VAL A 75 10.83 1.26 -2.63
CA VAL A 75 9.86 0.23 -2.25
C VAL A 75 10.22 -0.35 -0.88
N ASP A 76 9.22 -0.80 -0.14
CA ASP A 76 9.46 -1.64 1.03
C ASP A 76 9.90 -3.06 0.60
N ARG A 77 10.21 -3.91 1.58
CA ARG A 77 10.65 -5.29 1.35
C ARG A 77 9.51 -6.29 1.32
N ALA A 78 8.27 -5.88 1.02
CA ALA A 78 7.19 -6.83 0.91
C ALA A 78 7.50 -7.87 -0.19
N GLY A 79 7.20 -9.15 0.07
CA GLY A 79 7.69 -10.26 -0.75
C GLY A 79 7.33 -10.17 -2.24
N TRP A 80 6.26 -9.45 -2.55
CA TRP A 80 5.79 -9.19 -3.90
C TRP A 80 6.61 -8.11 -4.62
N HIS A 81 7.27 -7.16 -3.95
CA HIS A 81 8.24 -6.25 -4.58
C HIS A 81 9.61 -6.88 -4.83
N MET A 82 9.93 -7.97 -4.14
CA MET A 82 11.24 -8.64 -4.20
C MET A 82 11.34 -9.71 -5.30
N THR A 83 10.26 -9.95 -6.07
CA THR A 83 10.25 -11.01 -7.09
C THR A 83 11.10 -10.66 -8.32
N LYS A 84 11.74 -11.65 -8.95
CA LYS A 84 12.62 -11.45 -10.13
C LYS A 84 11.88 -10.90 -11.35
N ALA A 85 10.58 -11.21 -11.51
CA ALA A 85 9.73 -10.76 -12.61
C ALA A 85 9.63 -9.22 -12.73
N ILE A 86 10.03 -8.52 -11.67
CA ILE A 86 9.92 -7.07 -11.53
C ILE A 86 11.16 -6.35 -12.06
N ARG A 87 12.30 -7.04 -12.15
CA ARG A 87 13.56 -6.48 -12.66
C ARG A 87 13.60 -6.36 -14.19
N CYS A 88 12.49 -6.63 -14.86
CA CYS A 88 12.40 -6.69 -16.32
C CYS A 88 12.24 -5.31 -17.02
N PHE A 89 12.15 -4.20 -16.28
CA PHE A 89 11.99 -2.87 -16.88
C PHE A 89 13.34 -2.18 -17.06
N SER A 90 13.67 -1.77 -18.28
CA SER A 90 14.96 -1.12 -18.60
C SER A 90 15.09 0.29 -18.02
N ASN A 91 13.99 1.01 -17.84
CA ASN A 91 13.97 2.41 -17.37
C ASN A 91 13.53 2.57 -15.90
N VAL A 92 13.41 1.48 -15.13
CA VAL A 92 12.97 1.51 -13.74
C VAL A 92 13.95 0.73 -12.86
N THR A 93 14.58 1.42 -11.91
CA THR A 93 15.41 0.82 -10.87
C THR A 93 14.62 0.80 -9.56
N LEU A 94 14.58 -0.36 -8.89
CA LEU A 94 13.99 -0.46 -7.56
C LEU A 94 15.05 -0.23 -6.49
N LEU A 95 14.74 0.61 -5.51
CA LEU A 95 15.54 0.81 -4.31
C LEU A 95 14.77 0.26 -3.09
N PRO A 96 15.11 -0.95 -2.60
CA PRO A 96 14.48 -1.50 -1.41
C PRO A 96 14.96 -0.76 -0.16
N LEU A 97 14.02 -0.31 0.66
CA LEU A 97 14.32 0.31 1.96
C LEU A 97 14.88 -0.71 2.96
N PRO A 98 15.54 -0.25 4.05
CA PRO A 98 15.83 -1.07 5.20
C PRO A 98 14.55 -1.74 5.74
N PRO A 99 14.63 -2.97 6.28
CA PRO A 99 13.49 -3.62 6.92
C PRO A 99 12.92 -2.75 8.05
N TYR A 100 11.59 -2.71 8.18
CA TYR A 100 10.88 -2.02 9.27
C TYR A 100 11.11 -0.50 9.35
N SER A 101 11.41 0.16 8.22
CA SER A 101 11.59 1.62 8.14
C SER A 101 10.48 2.32 7.32
N PRO A 102 9.21 2.30 7.77
CA PRO A 102 8.11 2.97 7.06
C PRO A 102 8.27 4.49 7.00
N GLU A 103 8.97 5.11 7.95
CA GLU A 103 9.26 6.55 8.00
C GLU A 103 10.06 7.07 6.80
N LEU A 104 10.81 6.18 6.14
CA LEU A 104 11.60 6.50 4.95
C LEU A 104 10.78 6.41 3.66
N ASN A 105 9.54 5.90 3.72
CA ASN A 105 8.67 5.76 2.57
C ASN A 105 7.65 6.92 2.52
N PRO A 106 7.81 7.90 1.62
CA PRO A 106 6.95 9.09 1.60
C PRO A 106 5.47 8.77 1.34
N VAL A 107 5.17 7.63 0.72
CA VAL A 107 3.78 7.19 0.48
C VAL A 107 3.04 6.88 1.80
N GLU A 108 3.76 6.51 2.87
CA GLU A 108 3.14 6.19 4.16
C GLU A 108 2.49 7.41 4.80
N GLN A 109 3.03 8.62 4.60
CA GLN A 109 2.40 9.85 5.07
C GLN A 109 1.06 10.10 4.35
N LEU A 110 1.03 9.87 3.03
CA LEU A 110 -0.21 9.96 2.27
C LEU A 110 -1.23 8.91 2.75
N TRP A 111 -0.79 7.69 3.03
CA TRP A 111 -1.66 6.64 3.57
C TRP A 111 -2.21 7.00 4.95
N GLN A 112 -1.41 7.60 5.82
CA GLN A 112 -1.89 8.08 7.11
C GLN A 112 -2.97 9.16 6.95
N GLN A 113 -2.78 10.12 6.03
CA GLN A 113 -3.80 11.15 5.77
C GLN A 113 -5.10 10.56 5.21
N ILE A 114 -5.00 9.63 4.26
CA ILE A 114 -6.18 8.94 3.70
C ILE A 114 -6.89 8.15 4.81
N LYS A 115 -6.16 7.43 5.67
CA LYS A 115 -6.74 6.71 6.81
C LYS A 115 -7.47 7.64 7.76
N GLN A 116 -6.84 8.75 8.17
CA GLN A 116 -7.47 9.72 9.05
C GLN A 116 -8.73 10.31 8.41
N ARG A 117 -8.69 10.62 7.11
CA ARG A 117 -9.80 11.26 6.41
C ARG A 117 -10.98 10.33 6.15
N PHE A 118 -10.72 9.07 5.77
CA PHE A 118 -11.76 8.16 5.29
C PHE A 118 -12.09 7.03 6.26
N CYS A 119 -11.24 6.69 7.24
CA CYS A 119 -11.54 5.66 8.22
C CYS A 119 -12.29 6.19 9.46
N LEU A 120 -12.41 7.52 9.62
CA LEU A 120 -13.30 8.14 10.61
C LEU A 120 -14.73 8.34 10.07
N ILE A 121 -14.95 8.13 8.76
CA ILE A 121 -16.24 8.31 8.12
C ILE A 121 -16.80 6.92 7.80
N HIS A 122 -17.94 6.58 8.39
CA HIS A 122 -18.68 5.37 8.06
C HIS A 122 -19.04 5.44 6.57
N ILE A 123 -18.39 4.64 5.71
CA ILE A 123 -18.76 4.55 4.30
C ILE A 123 -20.11 3.83 4.24
N PRO A 124 -21.22 4.51 3.86
CA PRO A 124 -22.50 3.85 3.75
C PRO A 124 -22.42 2.84 2.61
N LYS A 125 -22.95 1.64 2.83
CA LYS A 125 -23.14 0.66 1.77
C LYS A 125 -24.04 1.28 0.69
N LEU A 126 -23.60 1.21 -0.57
CA LEU A 126 -24.43 1.51 -1.74
C LEU A 126 -25.44 0.39 -1.97
#